data_AF-A0A2A5RY43-F1
#
_entry.id   AF-A0A2A5RY43-F1
#
_cell.length_a   1.000
_cell.length_b   1.000
_cell.length_c   1.000
_cell.angle_alpha   90.00
_cell.angle_beta   90.00
_cell.angle_gamma   90.00
#
_symmetry.space_group_name_H-M   'P 1'
#
loop_
_entity.id
_entity.type
_entity.pdbx_description
1 polymer ?
#
loop_
_entity_poly.entity_id
_entity_poly.type
_entity_poly.pdbx_seq_one_letter_code
_entity_poly.pdbx_strand_id
1 'polypeptide(L)'
;MATNPKIDFSILVGPAINWMRQGLYNTDWRIADAGGSKSERLAERAAFEKDAQLIKENATVDGYKSAGGKENLSSDRYLFIRRNLDADATADLANIKRPLYLVLAEKDKNVDSLETKAVYTDIVKKSVLQVKTIANTEHMMLNPKIAHHQFLVTLTAVMMPKYFLVDQDYLDYCQEVAEAQ
;
A
#
# COMPACT_ATOMS: atom_id res chain seq x y z
N MET A 1 -3.09 15.58 -9.99
CA MET A 1 -3.22 16.27 -8.69
C MET A 1 -2.25 17.44 -8.51
N ALA A 2 -1.02 17.38 -9.04
CA ALA A 2 0.06 18.36 -8.83
C ALA A 2 -0.24 19.85 -9.09
N THR A 3 -1.24 20.20 -9.92
CA THR A 3 -1.49 21.60 -10.32
C THR A 3 -2.95 21.99 -10.48
N ASN A 4 -3.92 21.11 -10.16
CA ASN A 4 -5.32 21.47 -10.33
C ASN A 4 -5.72 22.50 -9.25
N PRO A 5 -6.01 23.76 -9.61
CA PRO A 5 -6.29 24.79 -8.62
C PRO A 5 -7.58 24.57 -7.85
N LYS A 6 -8.44 23.64 -8.32
CA LYS A 6 -9.70 23.25 -7.68
C LYS A 6 -9.55 22.17 -6.61
N ILE A 7 -8.33 21.70 -6.32
CA ILE A 7 -8.06 20.76 -5.23
C ILE A 7 -7.53 21.57 -4.05
N ASP A 8 -8.33 21.63 -2.98
CA ASP A 8 -7.95 22.31 -1.74
C ASP A 8 -6.87 21.50 -1.00
N PHE A 9 -7.08 20.19 -0.87
CA PHE A 9 -6.14 19.27 -0.24
C PHE A 9 -6.31 17.83 -0.76
N SER A 10 -5.42 16.93 -0.36
CA SER A 10 -5.52 15.50 -0.63
C SER A 10 -5.19 14.69 0.62
N ILE A 11 -5.90 13.58 0.84
CA ILE A 11 -5.58 12.58 1.86
C ILE A 11 -5.14 11.31 1.13
N LEU A 12 -3.95 10.81 1.44
CA LEU A 12 -3.47 9.51 0.95
C LEU A 12 -3.36 8.55 2.13
N VAL A 13 -3.98 7.37 1.99
CA VAL A 13 -4.10 6.39 3.08
C VAL A 13 -3.38 5.11 2.68
N GLY A 14 -2.32 4.76 3.42
CA GLY A 14 -1.47 3.61 3.13
C GLY A 14 -0.92 3.52 1.70
N PRO A 15 -0.48 4.63 1.04
CA PRO A 15 -0.01 4.54 -0.34
C PRO A 15 1.34 3.83 -0.43
N ALA A 16 1.51 2.96 -1.43
CA ALA A 16 2.84 2.46 -1.80
C ALA A 16 3.58 3.46 -2.69
N ILE A 17 4.91 3.50 -2.60
CA ILE A 17 5.75 4.33 -3.48
C ILE A 17 6.11 3.61 -4.77
N ASN A 18 6.66 2.41 -4.66
CA ASN A 18 7.21 1.64 -5.76
C ASN A 18 6.69 0.21 -5.68
N TRP A 19 6.20 -0.29 -6.81
CA TRP A 19 5.59 -1.61 -6.91
C TRP A 19 6.52 -2.74 -6.46
N MET A 20 7.76 -2.75 -6.94
CA MET A 20 8.73 -3.79 -6.64
C MET A 20 9.18 -3.75 -5.17
N ARG A 21 9.46 -2.55 -4.63
CA ARG A 21 9.85 -2.41 -3.22
C ARG A 21 8.74 -2.85 -2.28
N GLN A 22 7.50 -2.47 -2.57
CA GLN A 22 6.33 -2.94 -1.83
C GLN A 22 6.22 -4.48 -1.91
N GLY A 23 6.40 -5.06 -3.10
CA GLY A 23 6.21 -6.49 -3.29
C GLY A 23 7.22 -7.32 -2.50
N LEU A 24 8.46 -6.83 -2.44
CA LEU A 24 9.52 -7.40 -1.61
C LEU A 24 9.23 -7.26 -0.11
N TYR A 25 8.71 -6.11 0.33
CA TYR A 25 8.30 -5.91 1.72
C TYR A 25 7.21 -6.91 2.13
N ASN A 26 6.15 -7.05 1.31
CA ASN A 26 5.07 -7.98 1.59
C ASN A 26 5.54 -9.44 1.56
N THR A 27 6.45 -9.78 0.65
CA THR A 27 7.08 -11.11 0.58
C THR A 27 7.83 -11.42 1.88
N ASP A 28 8.64 -10.48 2.37
CA ASP A 28 9.35 -10.63 3.64
C ASP A 28 8.42 -10.78 4.82
N TRP A 29 7.38 -9.94 4.87
CA TRP A 29 6.40 -9.95 5.94
C TRP A 29 5.70 -11.32 6.01
N ARG A 30 5.22 -11.84 4.88
CA ARG A 30 4.53 -13.14 4.80
C ARG A 30 5.41 -14.30 5.29
N ILE A 31 6.67 -14.31 4.90
CA ILE A 31 7.60 -15.37 5.32
C ILE A 31 7.93 -15.25 6.80
N ALA A 32 8.13 -14.04 7.32
CA ALA A 32 8.36 -13.83 8.74
C ALA A 32 7.14 -14.24 9.59
N ASP A 33 5.92 -13.88 9.15
CA ASP A 33 4.66 -14.24 9.83
C ASP A 33 4.44 -15.75 9.87
N ALA A 34 4.85 -16.47 8.82
CA ALA A 34 4.86 -17.93 8.78
C ALA A 34 5.98 -18.60 9.61
N GLY A 35 6.80 -17.83 10.33
CA GLY A 35 7.93 -18.35 11.12
C GLY A 35 9.17 -18.72 10.30
N GLY A 36 9.25 -18.26 9.04
CA GLY A 36 10.34 -18.56 8.12
C GLY A 36 11.67 -17.91 8.49
N SER A 37 12.75 -18.62 8.17
CA SER A 37 14.13 -18.22 8.37
C SER A 37 14.57 -17.10 7.42
N LYS A 38 15.73 -16.49 7.73
CA LYS A 38 16.39 -15.52 6.84
C LYS A 38 16.73 -16.12 5.48
N SER A 39 17.13 -17.41 5.45
CA SER A 39 17.47 -18.10 4.20
C SER A 39 16.25 -18.26 3.30
N GLU A 40 15.11 -18.61 3.88
CA GLU A 40 13.84 -18.71 3.15
C GLU A 40 13.40 -17.35 2.60
N ARG A 41 13.53 -16.27 3.39
CA ARG A 41 13.25 -14.91 2.90
C ARG A 41 14.09 -14.54 1.67
N LEU A 42 15.40 -14.83 1.71
CA LEU A 42 16.28 -14.53 0.58
C LEU A 42 15.93 -15.37 -0.66
N ALA A 43 15.56 -16.63 -0.49
CA ALA A 43 15.14 -17.50 -1.58
C ALA A 43 13.83 -17.01 -2.23
N GLU A 44 12.85 -16.61 -1.42
CA GLU A 44 11.56 -16.11 -1.88
C GLU A 44 11.66 -14.73 -2.54
N ARG A 45 12.52 -13.84 -2.02
CA ARG A 45 12.84 -12.57 -2.70
C ARG A 45 13.42 -12.82 -4.10
N ALA A 46 14.40 -13.72 -4.21
CA ALA A 46 15.00 -14.06 -5.50
C ALA A 46 13.98 -14.70 -6.46
N ALA A 47 13.06 -15.52 -5.95
CA ALA A 47 11.96 -16.08 -6.74
C ALA A 47 11.00 -15.00 -7.24
N PHE A 48 10.60 -14.08 -6.36
CA PHE A 48 9.75 -12.93 -6.71
C PHE A 48 10.38 -12.06 -7.80
N GLU A 49 11.66 -11.68 -7.64
CA GLU A 49 12.38 -10.87 -8.62
C GLU A 49 12.52 -11.58 -9.97
N LYS A 50 12.78 -12.89 -9.95
CA LYS A 50 12.83 -13.71 -11.17
C LYS A 50 11.48 -13.73 -11.88
N ASP A 51 10.39 -13.97 -11.16
CA ASP A 51 9.05 -13.98 -11.76
C ASP A 51 8.67 -12.60 -12.29
N ALA A 52 8.99 -11.52 -11.58
CA ALA A 52 8.81 -10.16 -12.06
C ALA A 52 9.56 -9.91 -13.38
N GLN A 53 10.82 -10.36 -13.49
CA GLN A 53 11.60 -10.25 -14.72
C GLN A 53 10.97 -11.04 -15.87
N LEU A 54 10.53 -12.27 -15.63
CA LEU A 54 9.85 -13.08 -16.64
C LEU A 54 8.53 -12.43 -17.09
N ILE A 55 7.76 -11.83 -16.18
CA ILE A 55 6.54 -11.08 -16.51
C ILE A 55 6.88 -9.85 -17.37
N LYS A 56 8.00 -9.16 -17.10
CA LYS A 56 8.46 -8.00 -17.87
C LYS A 56 8.94 -8.37 -19.28
N GLU A 57 9.54 -9.53 -19.46
CA GLU A 57 10.05 -10.00 -20.75
C GLU A 57 8.97 -10.60 -21.66
N ASN A 58 7.87 -11.12 -21.08
CA ASN A 58 6.84 -11.83 -21.83
C ASN A 58 5.55 -11.02 -21.95
N ALA A 59 4.96 -10.97 -23.15
CA ALA A 59 3.75 -10.19 -23.39
C ALA A 59 2.46 -10.90 -22.90
N THR A 60 2.50 -12.23 -22.82
CA THR A 60 1.35 -13.08 -22.49
C THR A 60 1.67 -14.02 -21.34
N VAL A 61 0.62 -14.46 -20.64
CA VAL A 61 0.74 -15.48 -19.58
C VAL A 61 1.33 -16.79 -20.12
N ASP A 62 0.99 -17.18 -21.34
CA ASP A 62 1.53 -18.40 -21.97
C ASP A 62 3.03 -18.28 -22.26
N GLY A 63 3.49 -17.12 -22.73
CA GLY A 63 4.92 -16.84 -22.91
C GLY A 63 5.68 -16.90 -21.60
N TYR A 64 5.12 -16.26 -20.55
CA TYR A 64 5.65 -16.34 -19.19
C TYR A 64 5.76 -17.78 -18.68
N LYS A 65 4.70 -18.60 -18.87
CA LYS A 65 4.71 -20.02 -18.50
C LYS A 65 5.74 -20.83 -19.27
N SER A 66 5.84 -20.62 -20.58
CA SER A 66 6.82 -21.30 -21.45
C SER A 66 8.26 -20.92 -21.07
N ALA A 67 8.49 -19.71 -20.57
CA ALA A 67 9.77 -19.23 -20.08
C ALA A 67 10.12 -19.71 -18.64
N GLY A 68 9.28 -20.56 -18.04
CA GLY A 68 9.52 -21.14 -16.71
C GLY A 68 8.88 -20.37 -15.54
N GLY A 69 7.92 -19.49 -15.83
CA GLY A 69 7.15 -18.76 -14.84
C GLY A 69 6.30 -19.67 -13.94
N LYS A 70 6.41 -19.50 -12.62
CA LYS A 70 5.81 -20.42 -11.65
C LYS A 70 4.42 -20.00 -11.16
N GLU A 71 4.14 -18.70 -11.07
CA GLU A 71 2.90 -18.16 -10.53
C GLU A 71 1.66 -18.54 -11.33
N ASN A 72 0.59 -18.98 -10.66
CA ASN A 72 -0.68 -19.28 -11.32
C ASN A 72 -1.52 -18.00 -11.43
N LEU A 73 -1.37 -17.28 -12.55
CA LEU A 73 -2.01 -16.00 -12.79
C LEU A 73 -3.08 -16.12 -13.87
N SER A 74 -4.24 -15.50 -13.65
CA SER A 74 -5.18 -15.24 -14.75
C SER A 74 -4.57 -14.22 -15.72
N SER A 75 -5.02 -14.22 -16.98
CA SER A 75 -4.56 -13.25 -17.99
C SER A 75 -4.72 -11.80 -17.53
N ASP A 76 -5.85 -11.47 -16.90
CA ASP A 76 -6.11 -10.12 -16.39
C ASP A 76 -5.15 -9.75 -15.26
N ARG A 77 -4.91 -10.68 -14.32
CA ARG A 77 -3.97 -10.45 -13.22
C ARG A 77 -2.55 -10.29 -13.75
N TYR A 78 -2.15 -11.11 -14.72
CA TYR A 78 -0.84 -11.04 -15.36
C TYR A 78 -0.62 -9.67 -16.03
N LEU A 79 -1.57 -9.24 -16.86
CA LEU A 79 -1.49 -7.95 -17.56
C LEU A 79 -1.51 -6.77 -16.57
N PHE A 80 -2.28 -6.87 -15.49
CA PHE A 80 -2.28 -5.87 -14.43
C PHE A 80 -0.90 -5.76 -13.76
N ILE A 81 -0.28 -6.87 -13.36
CA ILE A 81 1.06 -6.86 -12.76
C ILE A 81 2.06 -6.26 -13.76
N ARG A 82 2.09 -6.77 -15.00
CA ARG A 82 3.00 -6.32 -16.05
C ARG A 82 2.97 -4.80 -16.26
N ARG A 83 1.77 -4.19 -16.26
CA ARG A 83 1.60 -2.74 -16.42
C ARG A 83 2.16 -1.91 -15.25
N ASN A 84 2.27 -2.52 -14.07
CA ASN A 84 2.66 -1.82 -12.84
C ASN A 84 4.07 -2.18 -12.35
N LEU A 85 4.77 -3.14 -12.96
CA LEU A 85 6.11 -3.56 -12.50
C LEU A 85 7.11 -2.41 -12.36
N ASP A 86 7.04 -1.44 -13.28
CA ASP A 86 7.90 -0.25 -13.28
C ASP A 86 7.23 0.97 -12.63
N ALA A 87 6.07 0.80 -11.95
CA ALA A 87 5.37 1.90 -11.31
C ALA A 87 6.14 2.40 -10.08
N ASP A 88 6.52 3.68 -10.11
CA ASP A 88 7.20 4.39 -9.04
C ASP A 88 6.68 5.84 -8.97
N ALA A 89 6.16 6.23 -7.81
CA ALA A 89 5.56 7.54 -7.59
C ALA A 89 6.58 8.63 -7.20
N THR A 90 7.86 8.31 -6.94
CA THR A 90 8.88 9.24 -6.44
C THR A 90 8.95 10.54 -7.25
N ALA A 91 8.93 10.46 -8.59
CA ALA A 91 8.98 11.65 -9.44
C ALA A 91 7.71 12.51 -9.35
N ASP A 92 6.55 11.88 -9.18
CA ASP A 92 5.26 12.58 -9.05
C ASP A 92 5.14 13.27 -7.69
N LEU A 93 5.69 12.68 -6.62
CA LEU A 93 5.70 13.26 -5.28
C LEU A 93 6.41 14.61 -5.24
N ALA A 94 7.51 14.77 -5.98
CA ALA A 94 8.24 16.04 -6.07
C ALA A 94 7.40 17.18 -6.65
N ASN A 95 6.34 16.85 -7.39
CA ASN A 95 5.45 17.81 -8.02
C ASN A 95 4.25 18.21 -7.16
N ILE A 96 4.13 17.70 -5.93
CA ILE A 96 3.03 18.04 -5.02
C ILE A 96 3.18 19.49 -4.52
N LYS A 97 2.13 20.29 -4.75
CA LYS A 97 2.08 21.72 -4.41
C LYS A 97 0.93 22.12 -3.50
N ARG A 98 -0.02 21.21 -3.27
CA ARG A 98 -1.21 21.43 -2.44
C ARG A 98 -1.07 20.67 -1.13
N PRO A 99 -1.76 21.09 -0.05
CA PRO A 99 -1.80 20.36 1.21
C PRO A 99 -2.08 18.86 0.98
N LEU A 100 -1.19 18.05 1.53
CA LEU A 100 -1.21 16.61 1.48
C LEU A 100 -1.17 16.08 2.91
N TYR A 101 -2.16 15.27 3.24
CA TYR A 101 -2.27 14.52 4.48
C TYR A 101 -1.97 13.06 4.20
N LEU A 102 -0.78 12.62 4.59
CA LEU A 102 -0.35 11.23 4.48
C LEU A 102 -0.74 10.46 5.74
N VAL A 103 -1.59 9.47 5.60
CA VAL A 103 -2.04 8.60 6.68
C VAL A 103 -1.47 7.20 6.50
N LEU A 104 -0.80 6.69 7.52
CA LEU A 104 -0.07 5.42 7.51
C LEU A 104 -0.55 4.51 8.64
N ALA A 105 -0.59 3.21 8.39
CA ALA A 105 -0.95 2.21 9.39
C ALA A 105 0.32 1.69 10.07
N GLU A 106 0.38 1.69 11.41
CA GLU A 106 1.55 1.19 12.14
C GLU A 106 1.81 -0.30 11.87
N LYS A 107 0.76 -1.10 11.74
CA LYS A 107 0.81 -2.55 11.51
C LYS A 107 0.47 -2.91 10.07
N ASP A 108 0.82 -2.04 9.12
CA ASP A 108 0.62 -2.33 7.71
C ASP A 108 1.52 -3.49 7.26
N LYS A 109 0.91 -4.52 6.69
CA LYS A 109 1.56 -5.75 6.19
C LYS A 109 1.72 -5.72 4.68
N ASN A 110 0.98 -4.83 4.04
CA ASN A 110 0.95 -4.67 2.60
C ASN A 110 1.96 -3.61 2.19
N VAL A 111 2.05 -2.50 2.90
CA VAL A 111 2.92 -1.37 2.57
C VAL A 111 3.89 -1.10 3.72
N ASP A 112 5.14 -0.83 3.41
CA ASP A 112 6.12 -0.38 4.38
C ASP A 112 5.83 1.07 4.78
N SER A 113 5.08 1.26 5.88
CA SER A 113 4.76 2.58 6.41
C SER A 113 6.00 3.38 6.80
N LEU A 114 7.11 2.73 7.18
CA LEU A 114 8.34 3.43 7.55
C LEU A 114 9.08 3.95 6.31
N GLU A 115 9.21 3.12 5.27
CA GLU A 115 9.77 3.56 3.98
C GLU A 115 8.92 4.66 3.37
N THR A 116 7.60 4.47 3.35
CA THR A 116 6.66 5.45 2.79
C THR A 116 6.81 6.79 3.51
N LYS A 117 6.80 6.80 4.86
CA LYS A 117 7.02 8.01 5.65
C LYS A 117 8.33 8.69 5.30
N ALA A 118 9.42 7.93 5.20
CA ALA A 118 10.75 8.47 4.90
C ALA A 118 10.78 9.12 3.51
N VAL A 119 10.28 8.43 2.49
CA VAL A 119 10.26 8.94 1.09
C VAL A 119 9.41 10.21 0.97
N TYR A 120 8.20 10.22 1.53
CA TYR A 120 7.35 11.43 1.48
C TYR A 120 8.00 12.60 2.19
N THR A 121 8.62 12.37 3.36
CA THR A 121 9.27 13.43 4.15
C THR A 121 10.50 14.00 3.44
N ASP A 122 11.23 13.16 2.70
CA ASP A 122 12.41 13.58 1.94
C ASP A 122 12.05 14.38 0.68
N ILE A 123 11.00 13.97 -0.03
CA ILE A 123 10.67 14.50 -1.37
C ILE A 123 9.65 15.63 -1.31
N VAL A 124 8.60 15.50 -0.50
CA VAL A 124 7.50 16.47 -0.48
C VAL A 124 7.85 17.62 0.45
N LYS A 125 7.58 18.85 -0.02
CA LYS A 125 7.85 20.06 0.78
C LYS A 125 7.11 20.00 2.12
N LYS A 126 7.85 20.16 3.22
CA LYS A 126 7.30 20.18 4.59
C LYS A 126 6.14 21.15 4.78
N SER A 127 6.11 22.26 4.04
CA SER A 127 5.03 23.26 4.10
C SER A 127 3.67 22.75 3.60
N VAL A 128 3.65 21.66 2.84
CA VAL A 128 2.43 21.07 2.29
C VAL A 128 2.22 19.62 2.71
N LEU A 129 3.11 19.04 3.53
CA LEU A 129 3.01 17.65 3.97
C LEU A 129 2.69 17.59 5.46
N GLN A 130 1.62 16.88 5.80
CA GLN A 130 1.34 16.42 7.15
C GLN A 130 1.30 14.89 7.15
N VAL A 131 1.95 14.27 8.13
CA VAL A 131 2.02 12.80 8.24
C VAL A 131 1.41 12.35 9.56
N LYS A 132 0.46 11.42 9.48
CA LYS A 132 -0.15 10.76 10.64
C LYS A 132 0.05 9.24 10.51
N THR A 133 0.61 8.63 11.55
CA THR A 133 0.61 7.18 11.69
C THR A 133 -0.47 6.81 12.70
N ILE A 134 -1.39 5.92 12.32
CA ILE A 134 -2.44 5.38 13.18
C ILE A 134 -1.89 4.14 13.88
N ALA A 135 -1.93 4.17 15.21
CA ALA A 135 -1.35 3.13 16.05
C ALA A 135 -2.23 1.87 16.07
N ASN A 136 -1.60 0.70 16.16
CA ASN A 136 -2.27 -0.59 16.26
C ASN A 136 -3.28 -0.92 15.12
N THR A 137 -3.14 -0.28 13.96
CA THR A 137 -4.05 -0.42 12.82
C THR A 137 -3.33 -1.06 11.63
N GLU A 138 -4.05 -1.87 10.86
CA GLU A 138 -3.57 -2.51 9.63
C GLU A 138 -4.00 -1.71 8.39
N HIS A 139 -3.53 -2.13 7.20
CA HIS A 139 -3.66 -1.39 5.93
C HIS A 139 -5.03 -0.75 5.65
N MET A 140 -6.12 -1.47 5.95
CA MET A 140 -7.48 -1.06 5.61
C MET A 140 -8.07 -0.01 6.57
N MET A 141 -7.34 0.41 7.59
CA MET A 141 -7.82 1.33 8.63
C MET A 141 -9.09 0.85 9.35
N LEU A 142 -9.32 -0.47 9.37
CA LEU A 142 -10.45 -1.06 10.08
C LEU A 142 -10.23 -1.00 11.58
N ASN A 143 -11.33 -0.94 12.34
CA ASN A 143 -11.29 -1.03 13.78
C ASN A 143 -10.61 -2.34 14.21
N PRO A 144 -9.48 -2.27 14.94
CA PRO A 144 -8.68 -3.46 15.30
C PRO A 144 -9.47 -4.51 16.11
N LYS A 145 -10.54 -4.10 16.80
CA LYS A 145 -11.39 -5.02 17.58
C LYS A 145 -12.20 -5.97 16.71
N ILE A 146 -12.45 -5.63 15.45
CA ILE A 146 -13.26 -6.44 14.53
C ILE A 146 -12.51 -6.84 13.26
N ALA A 147 -11.35 -6.23 12.96
CA ALA A 147 -10.63 -6.39 11.69
C ALA A 147 -10.35 -7.85 11.28
N HIS A 148 -10.25 -8.77 12.25
CA HIS A 148 -10.00 -10.20 12.01
C HIS A 148 -11.27 -11.06 12.00
N HIS A 149 -12.46 -10.46 12.08
CA HIS A 149 -13.74 -11.16 12.12
C HIS A 149 -14.63 -10.74 10.95
N GLN A 150 -14.52 -11.44 9.82
CA GLN A 150 -15.26 -11.13 8.58
C GLN A 150 -16.75 -10.90 8.79
N PHE A 151 -17.40 -11.73 9.62
CA PHE A 151 -18.82 -11.56 9.95
C PHE A 151 -19.10 -10.24 10.68
N LEU A 152 -18.31 -9.89 11.70
CA LEU A 152 -18.46 -8.64 12.44
C LEU A 152 -18.15 -7.43 11.56
N VAL A 153 -17.12 -7.50 10.71
CA VAL A 153 -16.82 -6.45 9.72
C VAL A 153 -18.02 -6.23 8.80
N THR A 154 -18.58 -7.31 8.26
CA THR A 154 -19.72 -7.25 7.32
C THR A 154 -20.97 -6.68 8.00
N LEU A 155 -21.30 -7.19 9.19
CA LEU A 155 -22.47 -6.74 9.95
C LEU A 155 -22.33 -5.25 10.33
N THR A 156 -21.17 -4.86 10.84
CA THR A 156 -20.89 -3.47 11.23
C THR A 156 -20.90 -2.54 10.02
N ALA A 157 -20.36 -2.96 8.89
CA ALA A 157 -20.36 -2.16 7.66
C ALA A 157 -21.78 -1.80 7.19
N VAL A 158 -22.75 -2.68 7.40
CA VAL A 158 -24.15 -2.44 7.05
C VAL A 158 -24.88 -1.64 8.12
N MET A 159 -24.69 -2.01 9.40
CA MET A 159 -25.55 -1.50 10.48
C MET A 159 -25.04 -0.20 11.11
N MET A 160 -23.72 -0.08 11.33
CA MET A 160 -23.14 1.03 12.10
C MET A 160 -21.72 1.39 11.60
N PRO A 161 -21.53 1.65 10.29
CA PRO A 161 -20.19 1.82 9.73
C PRO A 161 -19.42 3.00 10.35
N LYS A 162 -20.13 4.11 10.61
CA LYS A 162 -19.52 5.33 11.17
C LYS A 162 -18.86 5.12 12.54
N TYR A 163 -19.39 4.21 13.35
CA TYR A 163 -18.99 4.10 14.76
C TYR A 163 -18.02 2.95 15.04
N PHE A 164 -18.06 1.90 14.23
CA PHE A 164 -17.36 0.66 14.56
C PHE A 164 -16.59 0.05 13.39
N LEU A 165 -16.77 0.49 12.14
CA LEU A 165 -16.10 -0.15 11.00
C LEU A 165 -14.62 0.23 10.93
N VAL A 166 -14.35 1.52 11.01
CA VAL A 166 -13.01 2.10 10.88
C VAL A 166 -12.40 2.38 12.25
N ASP A 167 -11.07 2.45 12.29
CA ASP A 167 -10.33 2.88 13.46
C ASP A 167 -10.75 4.31 13.87
N GLN A 168 -10.94 4.52 15.18
CA GLN A 168 -11.44 5.79 15.70
C GLN A 168 -10.41 6.91 15.53
N ASP A 169 -9.12 6.64 15.80
CA ASP A 169 -8.06 7.64 15.67
C ASP A 169 -7.89 8.07 14.20
N TYR A 170 -8.10 7.14 13.27
CA TYR A 170 -8.15 7.44 11.84
C TYR A 170 -9.34 8.35 11.49
N LEU A 171 -10.53 8.01 11.97
CA LEU A 171 -11.75 8.78 11.69
C LEU A 171 -11.67 10.20 12.28
N ASP A 172 -11.22 10.31 13.52
CA ASP A 172 -11.04 11.60 14.21
C ASP A 172 -10.03 12.47 13.46
N TYR A 173 -8.90 11.91 13.02
CA TYR A 173 -7.94 12.64 12.21
C TYR A 173 -8.53 13.11 10.88
N CYS A 174 -9.32 12.27 10.20
CA CYS A 174 -9.99 12.70 8.96
C CYS A 174 -10.99 13.84 9.20
N GLN A 175 -11.69 13.82 10.33
CA GLN A 175 -12.59 14.89 10.74
C GLN A 175 -11.82 16.19 11.02
N GLU A 176 -10.74 16.12 11.79
CA GLU A 176 -9.85 17.27 12.05
C GLU A 176 -9.34 17.89 10.75
N VAL A 177 -8.89 17.06 9.80
CA VAL A 177 -8.40 17.53 8.50
C VAL A 177 -9.51 18.23 7.73
N ALA A 178 -10.72 17.68 7.72
CA ALA A 178 -11.87 18.25 6.99
C ALA A 178 -12.38 19.56 7.61
N GLU A 179 -12.35 19.68 8.94
CA GLU A 179 -12.78 20.89 9.67
C GLU A 179 -11.75 22.03 9.60
N ALA A 180 -10.48 21.72 9.30
CA ALA A 180 -9.41 22.70 9.20
C ALA A 180 -9.30 23.42 7.83
N GLN A 181 -10.19 23.12 6.88
CA GLN A 181 -10.21 23.71 5.53
C GLN A 181 -11.31 24.76 5.41
#